data_AF-R1FM21-F1
#
_entry.id   AF-R1FM21-F1
#
_cell.length_a   1.000
_cell.length_b   1.000
_cell.length_c   1.000
_cell.angle_alpha   90.00
_cell.angle_beta   90.00
_cell.angle_gamma   90.00
#
_symmetry.space_group_name_H-M   'P 1'
#
loop_
_entity.id
_entity.type
_entity.pdbx_description
1 polymer ?
#
loop_
_entity_poly.entity_id
_entity_poly.type
_entity_poly.pdbx_seq_one_letter_code
_entity_poly.pdbx_strand_id
1 'polypeptide(L)'
;MLKPFADSARALATGPLTWRTWTGLIAVPLLVMGLLTWAFWAPDTNHGTAKAAVVNNDQPVQVGGRTIPLGRQLAGNLTHSGDSAYDWVLTDAGDAAAGLADGSYAATVTIPEDFSARATSSATGKPLEARQAQVQVRTSDAAGVGDPGLADHLAQATQRTLNQQVVETYLDNIYVGFTTLHQKVGQAADGAAQLADGTRQLADAAGQLSTGA
;
A
#
# COMPACT_ATOMS: atom_id res chain seq x y z
N MET A 1 48.12 33.17 -37.57
CA MET A 1 46.66 33.01 -37.72
C MET A 1 46.40 31.85 -38.67
N LEU A 2 46.05 30.67 -38.14
CA LEU A 2 45.70 29.48 -38.93
C LEU A 2 44.16 29.43 -39.06
N LYS A 3 43.65 29.35 -40.30
CA LYS A 3 42.22 29.09 -40.59
C LYS A 3 42.02 27.57 -40.64
N PRO A 4 41.36 26.91 -39.66
CA PRO A 4 41.35 25.44 -39.59
C PRO A 4 40.21 24.76 -40.38
N PHE A 5 39.35 25.50 -41.08
CA PHE A 5 38.12 24.94 -41.66
C PHE A 5 37.86 25.41 -43.10
N ALA A 6 38.84 25.27 -43.99
CA ALA A 6 38.62 25.54 -45.41
C ALA A 6 38.14 24.31 -46.22
N ASP A 7 38.35 23.08 -45.72
CA ASP A 7 38.09 21.86 -46.49
C ASP A 7 37.18 20.88 -45.76
N SER A 8 35.91 21.25 -45.55
CA SER A 8 34.89 20.30 -45.08
C SER A 8 33.57 20.49 -45.82
N ALA A 9 33.65 20.66 -47.13
CA ALA A 9 32.48 20.63 -47.98
C ALA A 9 32.87 19.98 -49.31
N ARG A 10 32.71 18.64 -49.38
CA ARG A 10 32.22 17.87 -50.53
C ARG A 10 32.70 16.42 -50.45
N ALA A 11 31.91 15.61 -49.76
CA ALA A 11 31.60 14.27 -50.27
C ALA A 11 30.12 14.26 -50.70
N LEU A 12 29.72 15.24 -51.52
CA LEU A 12 28.54 15.06 -52.36
C LEU A 12 29.02 14.21 -53.53
N ALA A 13 28.77 12.91 -53.44
CA ALA A 13 29.01 11.98 -54.54
C ALA A 13 28.21 12.46 -55.77
N THR A 14 28.88 13.13 -56.71
CA THR A 14 28.29 13.59 -57.99
C THR A 14 28.32 12.48 -59.02
N GLY A 15 27.70 11.33 -58.70
CA GLY A 15 27.44 10.24 -59.64
C GLY A 15 25.92 10.00 -59.76
N PRO A 16 25.42 9.46 -60.88
CA PRO A 16 24.00 9.14 -61.01
C PRO A 16 23.61 8.17 -59.88
N LEU A 17 22.57 8.54 -59.12
CA LEU A 17 21.99 7.72 -58.06
C LEU A 17 21.62 6.35 -58.65
N THR A 18 22.47 5.37 -58.41
CA THR A 18 22.28 4.00 -58.89
C THR A 18 21.19 3.34 -58.03
N TRP A 19 20.48 2.36 -58.57
CA TRP A 19 19.47 1.60 -57.81
C TRP A 19 20.00 1.10 -56.45
N ARG A 20 21.29 0.73 -56.39
CA ARG A 20 21.99 0.30 -55.18
C ARG A 20 22.05 1.37 -54.07
N THR A 21 22.23 2.65 -54.42
CA THR A 21 22.21 3.75 -53.45
C THR A 21 20.82 3.96 -52.85
N TRP A 22 19.76 3.82 -53.64
CA TRP A 22 18.38 3.86 -53.15
C TRP A 22 18.07 2.67 -52.25
N THR A 23 18.51 1.47 -52.62
CA THR A 23 18.37 0.27 -51.78
C THR A 23 19.06 0.48 -50.43
N GLY A 24 20.29 0.99 -50.40
CA GLY A 24 21.00 1.28 -49.14
C GLY A 24 20.32 2.35 -48.29
N LEU A 25 19.84 3.44 -48.92
CA LEU A 25 19.16 4.56 -48.24
C LEU A 25 17.85 4.12 -47.57
N ILE A 26 17.14 3.15 -48.15
CA ILE A 26 15.88 2.61 -47.60
C ILE A 26 16.16 1.45 -46.64
N ALA A 27 17.13 0.59 -46.94
CA ALA A 27 17.45 -0.59 -46.13
C ALA A 27 18.01 -0.21 -44.76
N VAL A 28 18.83 0.84 -44.64
CA VAL A 28 19.42 1.24 -43.36
C VAL A 28 18.34 1.70 -42.37
N PRO A 29 17.43 2.65 -42.71
CA PRO A 29 16.31 3.01 -41.83
C PRO A 29 15.38 1.84 -41.49
N LEU A 30 15.11 0.93 -42.44
CA LEU A 30 14.28 -0.25 -42.20
C LEU A 30 14.95 -1.26 -41.27
N LEU A 31 16.27 -1.45 -41.38
CA LEU A 31 17.04 -2.29 -40.46
C LEU A 31 17.06 -1.69 -39.06
N VAL A 32 17.26 -0.37 -38.94
CA VAL A 32 17.22 0.33 -37.65
C VAL A 32 15.82 0.24 -37.05
N MET A 33 14.77 0.51 -37.84
CA MET A 33 13.37 0.34 -37.41
C MET A 33 13.09 -1.10 -36.98
N GLY A 34 13.53 -2.11 -37.74
CA GLY A 34 13.36 -3.52 -37.43
C GLY A 34 14.10 -3.96 -36.16
N LEU A 35 15.31 -3.46 -35.95
CA LEU A 35 16.09 -3.68 -34.74
C LEU A 35 15.45 -3.02 -33.53
N LEU A 36 14.98 -1.78 -33.68
CA LEU A 36 14.30 -1.06 -32.61
C LEU A 36 12.96 -1.71 -32.31
N THR A 37 12.14 -2.03 -33.31
CA THR A 37 10.89 -2.75 -33.08
C THR A 37 11.17 -4.08 -32.41
N TRP A 38 12.15 -4.87 -32.86
CA TRP A 38 12.52 -6.12 -32.19
C TRP A 38 12.99 -5.92 -30.74
N ALA A 39 13.84 -4.93 -30.49
CA ALA A 39 14.33 -4.61 -29.15
C ALA A 39 13.23 -4.09 -28.21
N PHE A 40 12.19 -3.45 -28.75
CA PHE A 40 11.08 -2.87 -27.99
C PHE A 40 9.75 -3.64 -28.15
N TRP A 41 9.69 -4.75 -28.89
CA TRP A 41 8.45 -5.50 -29.16
C TRP A 41 7.94 -6.22 -27.92
N ALA A 42 8.79 -6.39 -26.91
CA ALA A 42 8.45 -7.02 -25.65
C ALA A 42 9.21 -6.35 -24.50
N PRO A 43 8.75 -5.18 -23.99
CA PRO A 43 9.30 -4.60 -22.78
C PRO A 43 9.15 -5.54 -21.56
N ASP A 44 8.21 -6.48 -21.62
CA ASP A 44 7.88 -7.44 -20.56
C ASP A 44 8.49 -8.85 -20.73
N THR A 45 9.43 -9.06 -21.66
CA THR A 45 10.15 -10.34 -21.72
C THR A 45 11.25 -10.42 -20.66
N ASN A 46 10.82 -10.67 -19.42
CA ASN A 46 11.47 -11.55 -18.45
C ASN A 46 13.00 -11.39 -18.33
N HIS A 47 13.46 -10.17 -18.07
CA HIS A 47 14.65 -10.02 -17.24
C HIS A 47 14.24 -10.57 -15.87
N GLY A 48 14.84 -11.68 -15.41
CA GLY A 48 14.35 -12.45 -14.25
C GLY A 48 13.91 -11.55 -13.08
N THR A 49 12.81 -11.94 -12.42
CA THR A 49 12.16 -11.18 -11.34
C THR A 49 13.20 -10.55 -10.41
N ALA A 50 13.27 -9.21 -10.42
CA ALA A 50 14.21 -8.50 -9.58
C ALA A 50 13.89 -8.79 -8.12
N LYS A 51 14.88 -9.18 -7.32
CA LYS A 51 14.60 -9.44 -5.90
C LYS A 51 14.38 -8.12 -5.16
N ALA A 52 13.40 -8.10 -4.28
CA ALA A 52 13.15 -6.99 -3.37
C ALA A 52 13.11 -7.51 -1.93
N ALA A 53 13.63 -6.72 -0.99
CA ALA A 53 13.59 -7.06 0.42
C ALA A 53 12.48 -6.29 1.14
N VAL A 54 11.74 -6.96 2.02
CA VAL A 54 10.87 -6.32 2.99
C VAL A 54 11.41 -6.56 4.40
N VAL A 55 11.53 -5.48 5.17
CA VAL A 55 11.96 -5.49 6.57
C VAL A 55 10.79 -5.02 7.42
N ASN A 56 10.34 -5.85 8.34
CA ASN A 56 9.22 -5.52 9.20
C ASN A 56 9.67 -5.31 10.66
N ASN A 57 9.78 -4.04 11.08
CA ASN A 57 10.07 -3.69 12.46
C ASN A 57 8.79 -3.38 13.27
N ASP A 58 7.63 -3.36 12.60
CA ASP A 58 6.35 -2.99 13.20
C ASP A 58 6.00 -3.78 14.46
N GLN A 59 5.54 -3.05 15.47
CA GLN A 59 4.96 -3.63 16.67
C GLN A 59 3.44 -3.65 16.58
N PRO A 60 2.79 -4.80 16.81
CA PRO A 60 1.35 -4.88 16.75
C PRO A 60 0.72 -4.05 17.87
N VAL A 61 -0.47 -3.49 17.60
CA VAL A 61 -1.20 -2.65 18.57
C VAL A 61 -2.50 -3.29 19.00
N GLN A 62 -3.00 -2.92 20.18
CA GLN A 62 -4.31 -3.36 20.65
C GLN A 62 -5.35 -2.27 20.45
N VAL A 63 -6.42 -2.59 19.73
CA VAL A 63 -7.59 -1.72 19.55
C VAL A 63 -8.83 -2.54 19.88
N GLY A 64 -9.60 -2.07 20.87
CA GLY A 64 -10.82 -2.76 21.30
C GLY A 64 -10.60 -4.22 21.75
N GLY A 65 -9.46 -4.50 22.40
CA GLY A 65 -9.11 -5.85 22.88
C GLY A 65 -8.61 -6.83 21.82
N ARG A 66 -8.44 -6.38 20.57
CA ARG A 66 -7.89 -7.20 19.48
C ARG A 66 -6.49 -6.72 19.08
N THR A 67 -5.62 -7.66 18.76
CA THR A 67 -4.28 -7.38 18.25
C THR A 67 -4.34 -7.09 16.76
N ILE A 68 -3.83 -5.93 16.34
CA ILE A 68 -3.79 -5.46 14.97
C ILE A 68 -2.32 -5.40 14.51
N PRO A 69 -1.84 -6.41 13.73
CA PRO A 69 -0.45 -6.50 13.26
C PRO A 69 -0.30 -6.04 11.80
N LEU A 70 -0.61 -4.78 11.51
CA LEU A 70 -0.67 -4.27 10.13
C LEU A 70 0.67 -4.37 9.38
N GLY A 71 1.81 -4.16 10.04
CA GLY A 71 3.11 -4.29 9.37
C GLY A 71 3.39 -5.72 8.94
N ARG A 72 2.99 -6.71 9.75
CA ARG A 72 3.11 -8.13 9.39
C ARG A 72 2.19 -8.51 8.23
N GLN A 73 0.96 -7.99 8.22
CA GLN A 73 0.02 -8.21 7.12
C GLN A 73 0.53 -7.58 5.82
N LEU A 74 1.08 -6.35 5.88
CA LEU A 74 1.67 -5.70 4.72
C LEU A 74 2.87 -6.49 4.18
N ALA A 75 3.78 -6.91 5.06
CA ALA A 75 4.93 -7.73 4.67
C ALA A 75 4.48 -9.07 4.03
N GLY A 76 3.51 -9.75 4.63
CA GLY A 76 2.95 -10.99 4.08
C GLY A 76 2.28 -10.78 2.71
N ASN A 77 1.55 -9.68 2.54
CA ASN A 77 0.91 -9.33 1.27
C ASN A 77 1.95 -9.03 0.18
N LEU A 78 3.08 -8.39 0.52
CA LEU A 78 4.17 -8.18 -0.43
C LEU A 78 4.82 -9.51 -0.85
N THR A 79 5.11 -10.41 0.10
CA THR A 79 5.81 -11.67 -0.19
C THR A 79 4.96 -12.75 -0.88
N HIS A 80 3.63 -12.68 -0.79
CA HIS A 80 2.72 -13.69 -1.35
C HIS A 80 1.95 -13.20 -2.59
N SER A 81 2.29 -12.02 -3.13
CA SER A 81 1.64 -11.50 -4.35
C SER A 81 2.20 -12.19 -5.59
N GLY A 82 1.44 -13.13 -6.16
CA GLY A 82 1.85 -13.90 -7.34
C GLY A 82 2.03 -13.10 -8.64
N ASP A 83 1.49 -11.88 -8.71
CA ASP A 83 1.55 -11.01 -9.90
C ASP A 83 2.63 -9.91 -9.78
N SER A 84 3.65 -10.09 -8.93
CA SER A 84 4.68 -9.07 -8.76
C SER A 84 5.81 -9.14 -9.79
N ALA A 85 6.22 -7.99 -10.32
CA ALA A 85 7.47 -7.85 -11.06
C ALA A 85 8.72 -8.13 -10.20
N TYR A 86 8.54 -8.27 -8.88
CA TYR A 86 9.60 -8.48 -7.89
C TYR A 86 9.45 -9.80 -7.14
N ASP A 87 10.57 -10.49 -6.90
CA ASP A 87 10.65 -11.62 -5.97
C ASP A 87 10.92 -11.09 -4.56
N TRP A 88 9.86 -11.00 -3.74
CA TRP A 88 9.91 -10.39 -2.43
C TRP A 88 10.40 -11.35 -1.35
N VAL A 89 11.47 -10.95 -0.66
CA VAL A 89 12.07 -11.68 0.46
C VAL A 89 11.86 -10.92 1.75
N LEU A 90 11.24 -11.56 2.74
CA LEU A 90 11.21 -11.05 4.11
C LEU A 90 12.59 -11.30 4.75
N THR A 91 13.25 -10.23 5.18
CA THR A 91 14.60 -10.31 5.76
C THR A 91 14.80 -9.24 6.85
N ASP A 92 15.98 -9.22 7.47
CA ASP A 92 16.37 -8.23 8.47
C ASP A 92 17.03 -6.98 7.86
N ALA A 93 17.15 -5.93 8.65
CA ALA A 93 17.69 -4.64 8.19
C ALA A 93 19.14 -4.72 7.70
N GLY A 94 19.95 -5.64 8.25
CA GLY A 94 21.34 -5.82 7.87
C GLY A 94 21.47 -6.47 6.50
N ASP A 95 20.76 -7.57 6.30
CA ASP A 95 20.71 -8.28 5.01
C ASP A 95 20.08 -7.43 3.91
N ALA A 96 18.98 -6.72 4.20
CA ALA A 96 18.37 -5.79 3.25
C ALA A 96 19.33 -4.69 2.83
N ALA A 97 20.09 -4.11 3.77
CA ALA A 97 21.07 -3.07 3.46
C ALA A 97 22.27 -3.61 2.67
N ALA A 98 22.77 -4.79 3.01
CA ALA A 98 23.86 -5.45 2.28
C ALA A 98 23.44 -5.80 0.85
N GLY A 99 22.29 -6.45 0.70
CA GLY A 99 21.77 -6.84 -0.62
C GLY A 99 21.39 -5.64 -1.49
N LEU A 100 20.96 -4.52 -0.89
CA LEU A 100 20.76 -3.28 -1.66
C LEU A 100 22.09 -2.69 -2.16
N ALA A 101 23.15 -2.78 -1.34
CA ALA A 101 24.46 -2.22 -1.65
C ALA A 101 25.24 -3.06 -2.68
N ASP A 102 25.11 -4.39 -2.63
CA ASP A 102 25.77 -5.31 -3.56
C ASP A 102 24.94 -5.59 -4.84
N GLY A 103 23.69 -5.12 -4.88
CA GLY A 103 22.79 -5.25 -6.02
C GLY A 103 21.96 -6.54 -6.05
N SER A 104 22.07 -7.40 -5.02
CA SER A 104 21.21 -8.58 -4.85
C SER A 104 19.75 -8.22 -4.64
N TYR A 105 19.46 -7.05 -4.10
CA TYR A 105 18.12 -6.46 -4.00
C TYR A 105 18.05 -5.18 -4.85
N ALA A 106 17.04 -5.13 -5.72
CA ALA A 106 16.72 -3.93 -6.50
C ALA A 106 16.06 -2.85 -5.62
N ALA A 107 15.29 -3.27 -4.61
CA ALA A 107 14.62 -2.39 -3.69
C ALA A 107 14.52 -3.00 -2.28
N THR A 108 14.45 -2.13 -1.27
CA THR A 108 14.13 -2.48 0.12
C THR A 108 12.95 -1.66 0.60
N VAL A 109 12.01 -2.30 1.27
CA VAL A 109 10.87 -1.65 1.93
C VAL A 109 10.98 -1.93 3.43
N THR A 110 11.20 -0.88 4.21
CA THR A 110 11.25 -0.96 5.67
C THR A 110 9.95 -0.43 6.27
N ILE A 111 9.28 -1.29 7.04
CA ILE A 111 8.09 -0.96 7.82
C ILE A 111 8.55 -0.55 9.23
N PRO A 112 8.36 0.72 9.64
CA PRO A 112 8.80 1.21 10.95
C PRO A 112 8.06 0.56 12.12
N GLU A 113 8.64 0.64 13.32
CA GLU A 113 8.08 0.08 14.56
C GLU A 113 6.69 0.62 14.92
N ASP A 114 6.38 1.86 14.52
CA ASP A 114 5.15 2.57 14.84
C ASP A 114 4.09 2.51 13.72
N PHE A 115 4.29 1.67 12.70
CA PHE A 115 3.44 1.62 11.53
C PHE A 115 1.99 1.29 11.88
N SER A 116 1.76 0.20 12.62
CA SER A 116 0.43 -0.21 13.10
C SER A 116 -0.18 0.86 14.00
N ALA A 117 0.60 1.41 14.93
CA ALA A 117 0.13 2.45 15.84
C ALA A 117 -0.34 3.71 15.11
N ARG A 118 0.40 4.15 14.09
CA ARG A 118 0.03 5.31 13.26
C ARG A 118 -1.19 4.98 12.42
N ALA A 119 -1.23 3.83 11.77
CA ALA A 119 -2.34 3.42 10.91
C ALA A 119 -3.66 3.31 11.68
N THR A 120 -3.63 2.88 12.95
CA THR A 120 -4.84 2.76 13.78
C THR A 120 -5.11 3.98 14.67
N SER A 121 -4.32 5.05 14.57
CA SER A 121 -4.43 6.22 15.45
C SER A 121 -5.83 6.84 15.44
N SER A 122 -6.51 6.88 14.30
CA SER A 122 -7.90 7.36 14.18
C SER A 122 -8.91 6.47 14.91
N ALA A 123 -8.63 5.16 15.04
CA ALA A 123 -9.49 4.20 15.72
C ALA A 123 -9.35 4.23 17.25
N THR A 124 -8.36 4.93 17.80
CA THR A 124 -8.13 5.03 19.25
C THR A 124 -9.01 6.08 19.97
N GLY A 125 -10.05 6.59 19.29
CA GLY A 125 -11.06 7.47 19.89
C GLY A 125 -10.69 8.97 19.90
N LYS A 126 -9.57 9.35 19.30
CA LYS A 126 -9.14 10.75 19.15
C LYS A 126 -8.92 11.12 17.68
N PRO A 127 -9.98 11.46 16.92
CA PRO A 127 -9.89 11.73 15.49
C PRO A 127 -8.90 12.85 15.13
N LEU A 128 -8.74 13.83 16.04
CA LEU A 128 -7.85 14.97 15.89
C LEU A 128 -6.35 14.60 16.03
N GLU A 129 -6.04 13.40 16.55
CA GLU A 129 -4.67 12.90 16.70
C GLU A 129 -4.31 11.86 15.61
N ALA A 130 -5.10 11.76 14.54
CA ALA A 130 -4.85 10.83 13.44
C ALA A 130 -3.50 11.12 12.75
N ARG A 131 -2.69 10.07 12.61
CA ARG A 131 -1.37 10.08 11.98
C ARG A 131 -1.39 9.19 10.74
N GLN A 132 -0.62 9.56 9.73
CA GLN A 132 -0.42 8.72 8.55
C GLN A 132 0.65 7.67 8.83
N ALA A 133 0.42 6.40 8.53
CA ALA A 133 1.50 5.41 8.53
C ALA A 133 2.34 5.55 7.25
N GLN A 134 3.66 5.39 7.37
CA GLN A 134 4.58 5.53 6.25
C GLN A 134 5.56 4.35 6.24
N VAL A 135 5.93 3.89 5.05
CA VAL A 135 7.01 2.92 4.84
C VAL A 135 8.20 3.62 4.20
N GLN A 136 9.41 3.15 4.49
CA GLN A 136 10.62 3.68 3.88
C GLN A 136 11.02 2.78 2.71
N VAL A 137 11.10 3.36 1.52
CA VAL A 137 11.51 2.67 0.31
C VAL A 137 12.89 3.17 -0.09
N ARG A 138 13.80 2.25 -0.38
CA ARG A 138 15.11 2.55 -0.96
C ARG A 138 15.32 1.65 -2.16
N THR A 139 15.98 2.15 -3.19
CA THR A 139 16.35 1.37 -4.36
C THR A 139 17.85 1.49 -4.60
N SER A 140 18.42 0.53 -5.32
CA SER A 140 19.83 0.59 -5.71
C SER A 140 20.01 1.59 -6.85
N ASP A 141 21.22 2.12 -7.04
CA ASP A 141 21.52 3.04 -8.16
C ASP A 141 21.33 2.38 -9.54
N ALA A 142 21.33 1.03 -9.59
CA ALA A 142 21.06 0.23 -10.79
C ALA A 142 19.56 0.09 -11.09
N ALA A 143 18.69 0.23 -10.09
CA ALA A 143 17.24 0.19 -10.20
C ALA A 143 16.67 1.54 -9.73
N GLY A 144 16.47 2.48 -10.66
CA GLY A 144 16.00 3.82 -10.30
C GLY A 144 14.66 3.81 -9.55
N VAL A 145 14.53 4.69 -8.54
CA VAL A 145 13.34 4.92 -7.67
C VAL A 145 12.05 5.26 -8.44
N GLY A 146 12.13 5.38 -9.77
CA GLY A 146 11.01 5.74 -10.66
C GLY A 146 10.28 4.57 -11.31
N ASP A 147 10.53 3.31 -10.92
CA ASP A 147 9.78 2.17 -11.47
C ASP A 147 8.29 2.23 -11.09
N PRO A 148 7.37 2.42 -12.05
CA PRO A 148 5.93 2.43 -11.79
C PRO A 148 5.42 1.10 -11.22
N GLY A 149 6.08 -0.02 -11.56
CA GLY A 149 5.68 -1.36 -11.09
C GLY A 149 5.84 -1.52 -9.59
N LEU A 150 6.95 -1.05 -9.02
CA LEU A 150 7.18 -1.07 -7.57
C LEU A 150 6.13 -0.26 -6.81
N ALA A 151 5.82 0.94 -7.31
CA ALA A 151 4.83 1.83 -6.69
C ALA A 151 3.42 1.22 -6.73
N ASP A 152 3.02 0.64 -7.86
CA ASP A 152 1.71 0.00 -8.01
C ASP A 152 1.59 -1.22 -7.10
N HIS A 153 2.62 -2.07 -7.03
CA HIS A 153 2.62 -3.23 -6.11
C HIS A 153 2.52 -2.83 -4.64
N LEU A 154 3.28 -1.82 -4.21
CA LEU A 154 3.21 -1.32 -2.85
C LEU A 154 1.84 -0.73 -2.54
N ALA A 155 1.26 0.02 -3.49
CA ALA A 155 -0.09 0.56 -3.35
C ALA A 155 -1.13 -0.55 -3.23
N GLN A 156 -1.09 -1.57 -4.09
CA GLN A 156 -2.00 -2.71 -4.04
C GLN A 156 -1.85 -3.50 -2.73
N ALA A 157 -0.63 -3.81 -2.29
CA ALA A 157 -0.38 -4.53 -1.04
C ALA A 157 -0.89 -3.75 0.17
N THR A 158 -0.69 -2.43 0.18
CA THR A 158 -1.22 -1.53 1.21
C THR A 158 -2.74 -1.49 1.19
N GLN A 159 -3.35 -1.35 0.01
CA GLN A 159 -4.81 -1.36 -0.15
C GLN A 159 -5.43 -2.67 0.34
N ARG A 160 -4.86 -3.83 0.00
CA ARG A 160 -5.35 -5.14 0.46
C ARG A 160 -5.29 -5.25 1.99
N THR A 161 -4.16 -4.85 2.57
CA THR A 161 -3.94 -4.83 4.03
C THR A 161 -4.96 -3.94 4.73
N LEU A 162 -5.16 -2.70 4.23
CA LEU A 162 -6.10 -1.75 4.81
C LEU A 162 -7.55 -2.18 4.61
N ASN A 163 -7.93 -2.68 3.43
CA ASN A 163 -9.31 -3.11 3.16
C ASN A 163 -9.73 -4.27 4.06
N GLN A 164 -8.86 -5.27 4.25
CA GLN A 164 -9.13 -6.38 5.17
C GLN A 164 -9.33 -5.85 6.60
N GLN A 165 -8.41 -5.01 7.09
CA GLN A 165 -8.48 -4.51 8.46
C GLN A 165 -9.65 -3.55 8.70
N VAL A 166 -9.93 -2.64 7.76
CA VAL A 166 -11.00 -1.63 7.90
C VAL A 166 -12.36 -2.32 7.93
N VAL A 167 -12.62 -3.28 7.04
CA VAL A 167 -13.89 -4.01 6.99
C VAL A 167 -14.08 -4.81 8.29
N GLU A 168 -13.08 -5.58 8.73
CA GLU A 168 -13.16 -6.35 9.98
C GLU A 168 -13.34 -5.46 11.22
N THR A 169 -12.61 -4.34 11.29
CA THR A 169 -12.70 -3.44 12.44
C THR A 169 -14.05 -2.73 12.48
N TYR A 170 -14.56 -2.30 11.32
CA TYR A 170 -15.84 -1.62 11.20
C TYR A 170 -17.02 -2.53 11.59
N LEU A 171 -17.04 -3.77 11.08
CA LEU A 171 -18.11 -4.73 11.39
C LEU A 171 -18.14 -5.09 12.88
N ASP A 172 -16.98 -5.30 13.50
CA ASP A 172 -16.91 -5.61 14.94
C ASP A 172 -17.33 -4.42 15.81
N ASN A 173 -16.93 -3.20 15.45
CA ASN A 173 -17.37 -2.01 16.18
C ASN A 173 -18.89 -1.83 16.10
N ILE A 174 -19.49 -2.13 14.95
CA ILE A 174 -20.95 -2.16 14.79
C ILE A 174 -21.58 -3.21 15.71
N TYR A 175 -21.00 -4.41 15.77
CA TYR A 175 -21.52 -5.50 16.59
C TYR A 175 -21.47 -5.18 18.10
N VAL A 176 -20.35 -4.61 18.56
CA VAL A 176 -20.20 -4.11 19.93
C VAL A 176 -21.18 -2.96 20.21
N GLY A 177 -21.35 -2.05 19.24
CA GLY A 177 -22.32 -0.96 19.31
C GLY A 177 -23.75 -1.46 19.50
N PHE A 178 -24.18 -2.46 18.70
CA PHE A 178 -25.50 -3.08 18.84
C PHE A 178 -25.67 -3.82 20.16
N THR A 179 -24.65 -4.52 20.63
CA THR A 179 -24.68 -5.18 21.94
C THR A 179 -24.86 -4.17 23.07
N THR A 180 -24.12 -3.06 23.00
CA THR A 180 -24.22 -1.96 23.96
C THR A 180 -25.59 -1.29 23.90
N LEU A 181 -26.11 -1.05 22.70
CA LEU A 181 -27.46 -0.50 22.49
C LEU A 181 -28.52 -1.43 23.11
N HIS A 182 -28.43 -2.73 22.86
CA HIS A 182 -29.36 -3.72 23.42
C HIS A 182 -29.35 -3.68 24.96
N GLN A 183 -28.17 -3.64 25.57
CA GLN A 183 -28.04 -3.51 27.03
C GLN A 183 -28.67 -2.20 27.54
N LYS A 184 -28.46 -1.08 26.84
CA LYS A 184 -29.02 0.22 27.22
C LYS A 184 -30.54 0.28 27.06
N VAL A 185 -31.08 -0.34 26.02
CA VAL A 185 -32.53 -0.49 25.84
C VAL A 185 -33.13 -1.40 26.92
N GLY A 186 -32.45 -2.48 27.29
CA GLY A 186 -32.84 -3.32 28.43
C GLY A 186 -32.89 -2.52 29.74
N GLN A 187 -31.83 -1.76 30.04
CA GLN A 187 -31.79 -0.86 31.22
C GLN A 187 -32.93 0.17 31.22
N ALA A 188 -33.28 0.71 30.05
CA ALA A 188 -34.40 1.64 29.92
C ALA A 188 -35.75 0.96 30.17
N ALA A 189 -35.94 -0.28 29.70
CA ALA A 189 -37.14 -1.07 29.94
C ALA A 189 -37.31 -1.41 31.43
N ASP A 190 -36.23 -1.83 32.10
CA ASP A 190 -36.22 -2.09 33.54
C ASP A 190 -36.56 -0.82 34.34
N GLY A 191 -35.98 0.33 33.95
CA GLY A 191 -36.31 1.62 34.57
C GLY A 191 -37.77 2.04 34.38
N ALA A 192 -38.36 1.77 33.20
CA ALA A 192 -39.78 2.01 32.95
C ALA A 192 -40.69 1.10 33.80
N ALA A 193 -40.31 -0.16 33.99
CA ALA A 193 -41.02 -1.09 34.87
C ALA A 193 -40.98 -0.62 36.34
N GLN A 194 -39.81 -0.20 36.83
CA GLN A 194 -39.66 0.36 38.17
C GLN A 194 -40.51 1.62 38.38
N LEU A 195 -40.59 2.49 37.37
CA LEU A 195 -41.45 3.68 37.43
C LEU A 195 -42.95 3.30 37.49
N ALA A 196 -43.37 2.31 36.71
CA ALA A 196 -44.74 1.80 36.73
C ALA A 196 -45.09 1.15 38.08
N ASP A 197 -44.15 0.42 38.69
CA ASP A 197 -44.33 -0.15 40.04
C ASP A 197 -44.44 0.94 41.10
N GLY A 198 -43.56 1.94 41.06
CA GLY A 198 -43.58 3.08 42.00
C GLY A 198 -44.87 3.91 41.92
N THR A 199 -45.39 4.14 40.71
CA THR A 199 -46.67 4.84 40.52
C THR A 199 -47.87 4.06 41.03
N ARG A 200 -47.87 2.72 40.90
CA ARG A 200 -48.88 1.84 41.53
C ARG A 200 -48.82 1.92 43.05
N GLN A 201 -47.63 1.79 43.64
CA GLN A 201 -47.45 1.90 45.09
C GLN A 201 -47.92 3.26 45.63
N LEU A 202 -47.62 4.35 44.92
CA LEU A 202 -48.09 5.68 45.28
C LEU A 202 -49.61 5.79 45.23
N ALA A 203 -50.25 5.23 44.20
CA ALA A 203 -51.71 5.22 44.07
C ALA A 203 -52.38 4.43 45.21
N ASP A 204 -51.84 3.26 45.56
CA ASP A 204 -52.34 2.43 46.66
C ASP A 204 -52.23 3.17 48.01
N ALA A 205 -51.08 3.79 48.28
CA ALA A 205 -50.85 4.57 49.51
C ALA A 205 -51.76 5.80 49.59
N ALA A 206 -51.98 6.50 48.47
CA ALA A 206 -52.93 7.61 48.41
C ALA A 206 -54.38 7.14 48.67
N GLY A 207 -54.75 5.96 48.16
CA GLY A 207 -56.03 5.33 48.44
C GLY A 207 -56.24 5.00 49.92
N GLN A 208 -55.22 4.45 50.59
CA GLN A 208 -55.23 4.17 52.03
C GLN A 208 -55.38 5.45 52.87
N LEU A 209 -54.63 6.50 52.52
CA LEU A 209 -54.73 7.80 53.20
C LEU A 209 -56.12 8.42 53.05
N SER A 210 -56.75 8.27 51.87
CA SER A 210 -58.10 8.77 51.62
C SER A 210 -59.18 8.03 52.41
N THR A 211 -58.99 6.75 52.74
CA THR A 211 -59.99 5.94 53.46
C THR A 211 -59.81 5.98 54.99
N GLY A 212 -58.79 6.69 55.48
CA GLY A 212 -58.59 6.97 56.91
C GLY A 212 -57.95 5.83 57.70
N ALA A 213 -57.21 4.94 57.03
CA ALA A 213 -56.32 3.95 57.66
C ALA A 213 -54.91 4.53 57.87
#